data_AF-A0A392SRB9-F1
#
_entry.id   AF-A0A392SRB9-F1
#
_cell.length_a   1.000
_cell.length_b   1.000
_cell.length_c   1.000
_cell.angle_alpha   90.00
_cell.angle_beta   90.00
_cell.angle_gamma   90.00
#
_symmetry.space_group_name_H-M   'P 1'
#
loop_
_entity.id
_entity.type
_entity.pdbx_description
1 polymer ?
#
loop_
_entity_poly.entity_id
_entity_poly.type
_entity_poly.pdbx_seq_one_letter_code
_entity_poly.pdbx_strand_id
1 'polypeptide(L)' 'LPTGLEKPPQLGTYDGLTDPDEHIENIDVMLKYRGVKGAIKCKLFPTTLEGSHGL' A
#
# COMPACT_ATOMS: atom_id res chain seq x y z
N LEU A 1 -17.10 16.45 -8.71
CA LEU A 1 -17.46 15.34 -7.80
C LEU A 1 -16.86 15.63 -6.44
N PRO A 2 -17.54 15.37 -5.30
CA PRO A 2 -16.89 15.51 -3.99
C PRO A 2 -15.78 14.45 -3.87
N THR A 3 -14.63 14.88 -3.36
CA THR A 3 -13.50 14.02 -2.99
C THR A 3 -13.99 12.97 -2.00
N GLY A 4 -14.17 11.72 -2.42
CA GLY A 4 -14.75 10.67 -1.56
C GLY A 4 -15.52 9.56 -2.24
N LEU A 5 -15.63 9.54 -3.58
CA LEU A 5 -16.28 8.46 -4.34
C LEU A 5 -15.33 7.61 -5.18
N GLU A 6 -14.04 7.91 -5.20
CA GLU A 6 -13.06 7.06 -5.88
C GLU A 6 -12.79 5.83 -5.03
N LYS A 7 -12.90 4.63 -5.60
CA LYS A 7 -12.58 3.38 -4.88
C LYS A 7 -11.12 3.46 -4.40
N PRO A 8 -10.80 3.11 -3.15
CA PRO A 8 -9.40 3.08 -2.72
C PRO A 8 -8.61 2.17 -3.68
N PRO A 9 -7.38 2.57 -4.06
CA PRO A 9 -6.50 1.67 -4.80
C PRO A 9 -6.33 0.39 -3.97
N GLN A 10 -6.51 -0.75 -4.63
CA GLN A 10 -6.23 -2.04 -3.99
C GLN A 10 -4.73 -2.15 -3.81
N LEU A 11 -4.27 -2.31 -2.58
CA LEU A 11 -2.87 -2.60 -2.31
C LEU A 11 -2.63 -4.06 -2.69
N GLY A 12 -1.92 -4.27 -3.78
CA GLY A 12 -1.55 -5.61 -4.25
C GLY A 12 -0.50 -6.27 -3.37
N THR A 13 -0.26 -7.55 -3.66
CA THR A 13 0.87 -8.30 -3.09
C THR A 13 2.16 -7.90 -3.80
N TYR A 14 3.23 -7.71 -3.04
CA TYR A 14 4.58 -7.55 -3.58
C TYR A 14 5.15 -8.93 -3.91
N ASP A 15 5.36 -9.18 -5.20
CA ASP A 15 5.86 -10.44 -5.76
C ASP A 15 7.40 -10.52 -5.82
N GLY A 16 8.10 -9.44 -5.46
CA GLY A 16 9.55 -9.35 -5.56
C GLY A 16 10.08 -9.14 -6.99
N LEU A 17 9.19 -9.01 -7.99
CA LEU A 17 9.54 -8.72 -9.39
C LEU A 17 9.23 -7.27 -9.77
N THR A 18 8.21 -6.70 -9.16
CA THR A 18 7.86 -5.28 -9.31
C THR A 18 8.94 -4.40 -8.68
N ASP A 19 9.17 -3.21 -9.25
CA ASP A 19 10.09 -2.25 -8.67
C ASP A 19 9.69 -1.90 -7.22
N PRO A 20 10.61 -1.98 -6.23
CA PRO A 20 10.28 -1.71 -4.84
C PRO A 20 9.79 -0.28 -4.60
N ASP A 21 10.32 0.71 -5.32
CA ASP A 21 9.93 2.11 -5.14
C ASP A 21 8.52 2.35 -5.68
N GLU A 22 8.17 1.76 -6.84
CA GLU A 22 6.80 1.75 -7.36
C GLU A 22 5.79 1.17 -6.34
N HIS A 23 6.15 0.04 -5.71
CA HIS A 23 5.29 -0.56 -4.69
C HIS A 23 5.15 0.32 -3.43
N ILE A 24 6.22 0.99 -3.02
CA ILE A 24 6.20 1.95 -1.90
C ILE A 24 5.33 3.18 -2.22
N GLU A 25 5.34 3.66 -3.47
CA GLU A 25 4.46 4.73 -3.92
C GLU A 25 2.99 4.32 -3.87
N ASN A 26 2.66 3.09 -4.30
CA ASN A 26 1.31 2.55 -4.20
C ASN A 26 0.81 2.49 -2.73
N ILE A 27 1.69 2.09 -1.81
CA ILE A 27 1.41 2.15 -0.37
C ILE A 27 1.15 3.59 0.10
N ASP A 28 1.96 4.55 -0.35
CA ASP A 28 1.81 5.97 0.00
C ASP A 28 0.47 6.55 -0.45
N VAL A 29 0.09 6.30 -1.70
CA VAL A 29 -1.19 6.75 -2.27
C VAL A 29 -2.36 6.15 -1.49
N MET A 30 -2.29 4.86 -1.14
CA MET A 30 -3.30 4.19 -0.35
C MET A 30 -3.42 4.79 1.07
N LEU A 31 -2.29 5.04 1.75
CA LEU A 31 -2.29 5.66 3.08
C LEU A 31 -2.84 7.09 3.04
N LYS A 32 -2.45 7.87 2.04
CA LYS A 32 -2.98 9.23 1.79
C LYS A 32 -4.49 9.20 1.58
N TYR A 33 -4.98 8.29 0.75
CA TYR A 33 -6.42 8.09 0.53
C TYR A 33 -7.15 7.77 1.86
N ARG A 34 -6.56 6.93 2.71
CA ARG A 34 -7.12 6.60 4.03
C ARG A 34 -6.92 7.67 5.11
N GLY A 35 -6.26 8.79 4.78
CA GLY A 35 -5.94 9.85 5.74
C GLY A 35 -4.91 9.46 6.80
N VAL A 36 -4.17 8.37 6.59
CA VAL A 36 -3.17 7.86 7.53
C VAL A 36 -1.85 8.60 7.33
N LYS A 37 -1.33 9.22 8.40
CA LYS A 37 -0.07 9.97 8.38
C LYS A 37 0.98 9.30 9.27
N GLY A 38 2.25 9.35 8.87
CA GLY A 38 3.39 8.91 9.71
C GLY A 38 4.13 7.67 9.20
N ALA A 39 5.02 7.14 10.03
CA ALA A 39 5.98 6.07 9.72
C ALA A 39 5.38 4.65 9.61
N ILE A 40 4.17 4.53 9.04
CA ILE A 40 3.46 3.25 8.91
C ILE A 40 3.92 2.45 7.68
N LYS A 41 4.48 3.13 6.66
CA LYS A 41 4.95 2.47 5.42
C LYS A 41 5.87 1.28 5.68
N CYS A 42 6.89 1.45 6.53
CA CYS A 42 7.85 0.39 6.83
C CYS A 42 7.23 -0.80 7.58
N LYS A 43 6.11 -0.59 8.30
CA LYS A 43 5.38 -1.68 8.98
C LYS A 43 4.38 -2.37 8.06
N LEU A 44 3.90 -1.65 7.04
CA LEU A 44 2.89 -2.14 6.10
C LEU A 44 3.52 -2.91 4.95
N PHE A 45 4.68 -2.48 4.46
CA PHE A 45 5.37 -3.17 3.35
C PHE A 45 5.57 -4.68 3.62
N PRO A 46 6.04 -5.14 4.80
CA PRO A 46 6.18 -6.57 5.09
C PRO A 46 4.87 -7.36 5.02
N THR A 47 3.72 -6.72 5.26
CA THR A 47 2.40 -7.39 5.19
C THR A 47 1.87 -7.49 3.76
N THR A 48 2.56 -6.88 2.80
CA THR A 48 2.22 -7.01 1.38
C THR A 48 3.07 -8.05 0.68
N LEU A 49 4.12 -8.58 1.32
CA LEU A 49 4.98 -9.59 0.72
C LEU A 49 4.18 -10.85 0.38
N GLU A 50 4.47 -11.46 -0.76
CA GLU A 50 3.92 -12.76 -1.08
C GLU A 50 4.24 -13.77 0.04
N GLY A 51 3.22 -14.52 0.47
CA GLY A 51 3.33 -15.47 1.59
C GLY A 51 3.22 -14.86 2.99
N SER A 52 3.07 -13.55 3.14
CA SER A 52 2.96 -12.88 4.45
C SER A 52 1.69 -13.23 5.26
N HIS A 53 0.63 -13.74 4.62
CA HIS A 53 -0.62 -14.13 5.28
C HIS A 53 -0.52 -15.42 6.13
N GLY A 54 0.66 -16.04 6.22
CA GLY A 54 0.92 -17.23 7.04
C GLY A 54 1.54 -16.95 8.41
N LEU A 55 1.68 -15.69 8.83
CA LEU A 55 2.16 -15.28 10.17
C LEU A 55 1.01 -15.00 11.14
#